data_AF-A3JF88-F1
#
_entry.id   AF-A3JF88-F1
#
_cell.length_a   1.000
_cell.length_b   1.000
_cell.length_c   1.000
_cell.angle_alpha   90.00
_cell.angle_beta   90.00
_cell.angle_gamma   90.00
#
_symmetry.space_group_name_H-M   'P 1'
#
loop_
_entity.id
_entity.type
_entity.pdbx_description
1 polymer ?
#
loop_
_entity_poly.entity_id
_entity_poly.type
_entity_poly.pdbx_seq_one_letter_code
_entity_poly.pdbx_strand_id
1 'polypeptide(L)'
;MLLVWLPAQAEDYTFTNSIPTDNIPAACAGPVSDVYTCTPLTLAAGDTITITEPTAINVSGDFTTDSSTQINAAGNPSDLTITVTGITDLGANTILKGNIIGNNTTTGTITIGANSQVEGDLTTTTAGVINIGSDSTIVGKLTTKSGAINVGDRSTVTGSISSSLAGVITIGDDSSIVGNLNTLAGAINVGDRSTITGSILSSGAGAITIGADAKVTGDVATTYLGSEIGAGAITIKSGSEVNGSVTTNAGAITVEEDAKVDGNVSTNDGAITVGTNANIGSSVCSGNSGAITIGASANVGGNVETATAGAITVGTLANVTGRVKVHNAGALTIGAGATVGDRIGTSCKVVAPPISLPRIISRQWRQIFMR
;
A
#
# COMPACT_ATOMS: atom_id res chain seq x y z
N MET A 1 21.80 40.90 33.57
CA MET A 1 21.06 39.74 34.11
C MET A 1 20.96 38.74 32.98
N LEU A 2 21.84 37.75 32.96
CA LEU A 2 21.92 36.73 31.90
C LEU A 2 20.88 35.67 32.25
N LEU A 3 19.75 35.60 31.54
CA LEU A 3 18.84 34.46 31.65
C LEU A 3 19.57 33.26 31.03
N VAL A 4 20.14 32.41 31.88
CA VAL A 4 20.64 31.11 31.46
C VAL A 4 19.40 30.25 31.22
N TRP A 5 19.12 29.96 29.95
CA TRP A 5 18.08 29.04 29.55
C TRP A 5 18.57 27.63 29.95
N LEU A 6 18.11 27.14 31.11
CA LEU A 6 18.30 25.74 31.46
C LEU A 6 17.47 24.92 30.46
N PRO A 7 18.02 23.86 29.84
CA PRO A 7 17.22 22.96 29.02
C PRO A 7 16.07 22.43 29.88
N ALA A 8 14.84 22.47 29.34
CA ALA A 8 13.70 21.80 29.96
C ALA A 8 14.08 20.33 30.18
N GLN A 9 13.95 19.85 31.41
CA GLN A 9 14.22 18.44 31.72
C GLN A 9 13.07 17.60 31.20
N ALA A 10 13.40 16.42 30.66
CA ALA A 10 12.40 15.43 30.29
C ALA A 10 11.67 14.93 31.54
N GLU A 11 10.36 14.76 31.44
CA GLU A 11 9.50 14.28 32.51
C GLU A 11 9.12 12.80 32.30
N ASP A 12 9.05 12.04 33.40
CA ASP A 12 8.70 10.62 33.39
C ASP A 12 7.29 10.40 33.96
N TYR A 13 6.32 10.16 33.08
CA TYR A 13 4.94 9.89 33.46
C TYR A 13 4.66 8.39 33.57
N THR A 14 3.79 7.98 34.50
CA THR A 14 3.36 6.60 34.69
C THR A 14 1.84 6.53 34.77
N PHE A 15 1.24 5.77 33.86
CA PHE A 15 -0.18 5.44 33.87
C PHE A 15 -0.35 4.03 34.46
N THR A 16 -1.11 3.93 35.54
CA THR A 16 -1.37 2.70 36.28
C THR A 16 -2.83 2.60 36.72
N ASN A 17 -3.41 1.42 36.80
CA ASN A 17 -4.79 1.26 37.30
C ASN A 17 -4.87 1.24 38.84
N SER A 18 -3.72 1.35 39.53
CA SER A 18 -3.63 1.44 41.00
C SER A 18 -3.64 2.91 41.46
N ILE A 19 -4.46 3.24 42.47
CA ILE A 19 -4.50 4.59 43.08
C ILE A 19 -3.49 4.67 44.23
N PRO A 20 -2.69 5.76 44.34
CA PRO A 20 -2.69 6.96 43.51
C PRO A 20 -1.74 6.91 42.30
N THR A 21 -2.09 7.65 41.26
CA THR A 21 -1.32 7.82 40.03
C THR A 21 -0.24 8.88 40.25
N ASP A 22 0.96 8.45 40.64
CA ASP A 22 1.94 9.37 41.22
C ASP A 22 2.71 10.26 40.23
N ASN A 23 2.51 10.14 38.90
CA ASN A 23 2.96 11.16 37.95
C ASN A 23 2.28 11.00 36.58
N ILE A 24 1.20 11.72 36.29
CA ILE A 24 0.60 11.78 34.94
C ILE A 24 0.64 13.21 34.40
N PRO A 25 0.60 13.41 33.07
CA PRO A 25 0.58 14.75 32.49
C PRO A 25 -0.60 15.56 33.05
N ALA A 26 -0.38 16.84 33.35
CA ALA A 26 -1.42 17.70 33.94
C ALA A 26 -2.70 17.84 33.08
N ALA A 27 -2.59 17.58 31.78
CA ALA A 27 -3.71 17.55 30.85
C ALA A 27 -4.62 16.33 31.00
N CYS A 28 -4.20 15.32 31.77
CA CYS A 28 -4.84 14.01 31.90
C CYS A 28 -5.45 13.77 33.29
N ALA A 29 -6.50 12.94 33.33
CA ALA A 29 -7.17 12.48 34.53
C ALA A 29 -7.61 11.02 34.39
N GLY A 30 -7.79 10.33 35.52
CA GLY A 30 -8.20 8.92 35.57
C GLY A 30 -7.27 8.05 36.42
N PRO A 31 -7.40 6.71 36.32
CA PRO A 31 -8.30 6.01 35.41
C PRO A 31 -9.76 5.99 35.90
N VAL A 32 -10.71 6.00 34.97
CA VAL A 32 -12.11 5.60 35.21
C VAL A 32 -12.38 4.36 34.37
N SER A 33 -12.51 3.20 35.02
CA SER A 33 -12.63 1.89 34.34
C SER A 33 -11.51 1.64 33.33
N ASP A 34 -10.24 1.79 33.76
CA ASP A 34 -9.01 1.57 32.97
C ASP A 34 -8.82 2.54 31.78
N VAL A 35 -9.61 3.63 31.76
CA VAL A 35 -9.53 4.69 30.75
C VAL A 35 -9.06 6.00 31.38
N TYR A 36 -8.01 6.57 30.80
CA TYR A 36 -7.58 7.93 31.06
C TYR A 36 -8.16 8.88 30.03
N THR A 37 -8.54 10.08 30.48
CA THR A 37 -8.99 11.14 29.60
C THR A 37 -8.04 12.31 29.70
N CYS A 38 -7.61 12.82 28.55
CA CYS A 38 -6.77 13.99 28.44
C CYS A 38 -7.49 15.07 27.62
N THR A 39 -7.26 16.33 27.99
CA THR A 39 -7.42 17.47 27.07
C THR A 39 -6.26 17.44 26.06
N PRO A 40 -6.09 18.40 25.11
CA PRO A 40 -4.94 18.38 24.21
C PRO A 40 -3.64 18.08 24.98
N LEU A 41 -2.91 17.07 24.51
CA LEU A 41 -1.76 16.51 25.21
C LEU A 41 -0.51 16.83 24.39
N THR A 42 0.43 17.53 25.00
CA THR A 42 1.75 17.79 24.43
C THR A 42 2.81 17.22 25.35
N LEU A 43 3.70 16.39 24.79
CA LEU A 43 4.90 15.90 25.47
C LEU A 43 6.12 16.67 24.98
N ALA A 44 6.97 17.10 25.91
CA ALA A 44 8.20 17.79 25.59
C ALA A 44 9.27 16.79 25.10
N ALA A 45 10.40 17.33 24.62
CA ALA A 45 11.46 16.50 24.07
C ALA A 45 12.04 15.56 25.13
N GLY A 46 12.07 14.27 24.82
CA GLY A 46 12.60 13.23 25.72
C GLY A 46 11.62 12.73 26.79
N ASP A 47 10.42 13.29 26.91
CA ASP A 47 9.43 12.82 27.88
C ASP A 47 9.10 11.33 27.72
N THR A 48 8.88 10.65 28.84
CA THR A 48 8.55 9.22 28.89
C THR A 48 7.13 9.01 29.41
N ILE A 49 6.37 8.11 28.77
CA ILE A 49 5.14 7.54 29.33
C ILE A 49 5.37 6.05 29.58
N THR A 50 5.21 5.61 30.82
CA THR A 50 5.25 4.19 31.21
C THR A 50 3.83 3.67 31.44
N ILE A 51 3.53 2.51 30.85
CA ILE A 51 2.28 1.79 31.04
C ILE A 51 2.59 0.52 31.84
N THR A 52 1.95 0.34 33.00
CA THR A 52 2.20 -0.83 33.85
C THR A 52 1.20 -1.96 33.65
N GLU A 53 0.04 -1.64 33.09
CA GLU A 53 -1.10 -2.54 32.85
C GLU A 53 -1.87 -2.07 31.61
N PRO A 54 -2.67 -2.93 30.95
CA PRO A 54 -3.49 -2.52 29.82
C PRO A 54 -4.28 -1.24 30.09
N THR A 55 -4.05 -0.22 29.26
CA THR A 55 -4.50 1.16 29.48
C THR A 55 -5.03 1.75 28.17
N ALA A 56 -6.17 2.43 28.26
CA ALA A 56 -6.67 3.28 27.20
C ALA A 56 -6.47 4.76 27.54
N ILE A 57 -5.95 5.54 26.59
CA ILE A 57 -5.78 6.99 26.73
C ILE A 57 -6.65 7.68 25.66
N ASN A 58 -7.62 8.47 26.10
CA ASN A 58 -8.49 9.24 25.23
C ASN A 58 -8.08 10.72 25.25
N VAL A 59 -7.51 11.21 24.16
CA VAL A 59 -7.12 12.62 24.00
C VAL A 59 -8.23 13.38 23.27
N SER A 60 -8.92 14.24 24.01
CA SER A 60 -9.95 15.15 23.50
C SER A 60 -9.30 16.43 22.96
N GLY A 61 -8.68 16.31 21.78
CA GLY A 61 -7.88 17.36 21.17
C GLY A 61 -6.70 16.77 20.42
N ASP A 62 -5.68 17.59 20.19
CA ASP A 62 -4.44 17.14 19.54
C ASP A 62 -3.58 16.36 20.51
N PHE A 63 -2.90 15.33 20.01
CA PHE A 63 -1.82 14.64 20.69
C PHE A 63 -0.52 14.93 19.96
N THR A 64 0.37 15.69 20.60
CA THR A 64 1.61 16.17 20.01
C THR A 64 2.80 15.76 20.86
N THR A 65 3.90 15.40 20.23
CA THR A 65 5.17 15.17 20.93
C THR A 65 6.29 15.91 20.22
N ASP A 66 7.22 16.44 21.00
CA ASP A 66 8.51 16.86 20.44
C ASP A 66 9.40 15.62 20.21
N SER A 67 10.65 15.84 19.81
CA SER A 67 11.57 14.76 19.47
C SER A 67 11.92 13.85 20.64
N SER A 68 12.29 12.61 20.33
CA SER A 68 12.87 11.64 21.27
C SER A 68 11.94 11.20 22.41
N THR A 69 10.63 11.40 22.28
CA THR A 69 9.68 10.90 23.29
C THR A 69 9.59 9.38 23.30
N GLN A 70 9.36 8.80 24.48
CA GLN A 70 9.28 7.36 24.68
C GLN A 70 7.95 6.98 25.32
N ILE A 71 7.07 6.36 24.56
CA ILE A 71 5.72 6.01 24.99
C ILE A 71 5.60 4.50 25.05
N ASN A 72 5.47 3.96 26.25
CA ASN A 72 5.41 2.53 26.52
C ASN A 72 6.60 1.74 25.94
N ALA A 73 7.78 2.37 25.84
CA ALA A 73 8.92 1.78 25.14
C ALA A 73 9.37 0.41 25.68
N ALA A 74 9.15 0.15 26.97
CA ALA A 74 9.48 -1.12 27.62
C ALA A 74 8.29 -2.13 27.70
N GLY A 75 7.08 -1.71 27.34
CA GLY A 75 5.87 -2.54 27.50
C GLY A 75 5.47 -3.32 26.25
N ASN A 76 4.29 -3.94 26.30
CA ASN A 76 3.72 -4.67 25.15
C ASN A 76 2.85 -3.72 24.31
N PRO A 77 2.92 -3.78 22.96
CA PRO A 77 2.01 -3.05 22.07
C PRO A 77 0.51 -3.25 22.36
N SER A 78 0.10 -4.41 22.89
CA SER A 78 -1.32 -4.67 23.23
C SER A 78 -1.80 -3.90 24.45
N ASP A 79 -0.88 -3.41 25.28
CA ASP A 79 -1.22 -2.81 26.58
C ASP A 79 -1.60 -1.34 26.45
N LEU A 80 -1.43 -0.73 25.27
CA LEU A 80 -1.72 0.68 25.07
C LEU A 80 -2.58 0.90 23.83
N THR A 81 -3.67 1.62 24.00
CA THR A 81 -4.42 2.22 22.90
C THR A 81 -4.63 3.70 23.18
N ILE A 82 -4.21 4.55 22.25
CA ILE A 82 -4.41 6.00 22.30
C ILE A 82 -5.46 6.37 21.25
N THR A 83 -6.59 6.92 21.69
CA THR A 83 -7.63 7.45 20.80
C THR A 83 -7.57 8.98 20.83
N VAL A 84 -7.43 9.59 19.65
CA VAL A 84 -7.22 11.04 19.51
C VAL A 84 -8.33 11.62 18.64
N THR A 85 -9.04 12.64 19.13
CA THR A 85 -10.11 13.30 18.35
C THR A 85 -9.61 14.45 17.48
N GLY A 86 -8.44 15.01 17.79
CA GLY A 86 -7.74 16.03 16.99
C GLY A 86 -6.74 15.42 16.01
N ILE A 87 -5.57 16.04 15.91
CA ILE A 87 -4.41 15.56 15.15
C ILE A 87 -3.48 14.79 16.08
N THR A 88 -2.92 13.68 15.60
CA THR A 88 -1.75 13.06 16.21
C THR A 88 -0.51 13.49 15.44
N ASP A 89 0.46 14.11 16.10
CA ASP A 89 1.76 14.50 15.53
C ASP A 89 2.88 14.10 16.48
N LEU A 90 3.53 12.98 16.19
CA LEU A 90 4.66 12.50 16.98
C LEU A 90 5.95 13.03 16.38
N GLY A 91 6.78 13.69 17.21
CA GLY A 91 8.07 14.22 16.80
C GLY A 91 9.06 13.14 16.33
N ALA A 92 10.16 13.59 15.72
CA ALA A 92 11.21 12.68 15.25
C ALA A 92 11.85 11.87 16.39
N ASN A 93 12.39 10.69 16.07
CA ASN A 93 13.00 9.78 17.04
C ASN A 93 12.04 9.30 18.15
N THR A 94 10.73 9.33 17.92
CA THR A 94 9.75 8.86 18.91
C THR A 94 9.72 7.33 18.92
N ILE A 95 9.71 6.75 20.12
CA ILE A 95 9.44 5.32 20.32
C ILE A 95 8.03 5.19 20.91
N LEU A 96 7.17 4.42 20.26
CA LEU A 96 5.83 4.13 20.76
C LEU A 96 5.53 2.64 20.68
N LYS A 97 5.06 2.03 21.77
CA LYS A 97 4.46 0.68 21.73
C LYS A 97 2.99 0.75 22.13
N GLY A 98 2.12 0.68 21.14
CA GLY A 98 0.69 0.88 21.33
C GLY A 98 -0.03 1.16 20.02
N ASN A 99 -1.34 1.05 20.05
CA ASN A 99 -2.19 1.38 18.92
C ASN A 99 -2.58 2.87 18.96
N ILE A 100 -2.62 3.52 17.80
CA ILE A 100 -3.14 4.89 17.67
C ILE A 100 -4.39 4.88 16.80
N ILE A 101 -5.46 5.47 17.32
CA ILE A 101 -6.73 5.63 16.64
C ILE A 101 -7.02 7.12 16.46
N GLY A 102 -6.83 7.64 15.25
CA GLY A 102 -7.28 8.97 14.85
C GLY A 102 -8.79 8.97 14.62
N ASN A 103 -9.55 9.33 15.66
CA ASN A 103 -11.01 9.35 15.68
C ASN A 103 -11.58 10.77 15.53
N ASN A 104 -11.08 11.50 14.54
CA ASN A 104 -11.54 12.84 14.22
C ASN A 104 -12.83 12.78 13.40
N THR A 105 -13.85 13.57 13.76
CA THR A 105 -15.17 13.56 13.09
C THR A 105 -15.13 14.16 11.68
N THR A 106 -14.08 14.91 11.35
CA THR A 106 -13.89 15.57 10.05
C THR A 106 -12.78 14.89 9.25
N THR A 107 -11.55 14.92 9.77
CA THR A 107 -10.38 14.33 9.10
C THR A 107 -9.36 13.83 10.11
N GLY A 108 -9.15 12.52 10.19
CA GLY A 108 -8.13 11.94 11.05
C GLY A 108 -6.73 12.18 10.48
N THR A 109 -5.82 12.76 11.27
CA THR A 109 -4.42 12.90 10.85
C THR A 109 -3.52 12.23 11.87
N ILE A 110 -2.65 11.34 11.40
CA ILE A 110 -1.59 10.73 12.19
C ILE A 110 -0.28 10.99 11.46
N THR A 111 0.61 11.78 12.06
CA THR A 111 1.96 12.02 11.59
C THR A 111 2.94 11.40 12.57
N ILE A 112 3.87 10.61 12.05
CA ILE A 112 4.99 10.03 12.77
C ILE A 112 6.25 10.68 12.20
N GLY A 113 7.03 11.37 13.03
CA GLY A 113 8.27 12.02 12.62
C GLY A 113 9.33 11.02 12.16
N ALA A 114 10.35 11.51 11.47
CA ALA A 114 11.43 10.68 10.94
C ALA A 114 12.20 9.92 12.05
N ASN A 115 12.85 8.82 11.69
CA ASN A 115 13.64 7.96 12.59
C ASN A 115 12.84 7.41 13.79
N SER A 116 11.52 7.29 13.66
CA SER A 116 10.66 6.83 14.76
C SER A 116 10.44 5.33 14.70
N GLN A 117 10.12 4.74 15.84
CA GLN A 117 9.78 3.33 15.98
C GLN A 117 8.40 3.21 16.62
N VAL A 118 7.45 2.63 15.89
CA VAL A 118 6.11 2.37 16.39
C VAL A 118 5.81 0.89 16.32
N GLU A 119 5.56 0.26 17.46
CA GLU A 119 5.03 -1.10 17.52
C GLU A 119 3.55 -1.04 17.88
N GLY A 120 2.67 -1.30 16.89
CA GLY A 120 1.22 -1.21 17.02
C GLY A 120 0.56 -0.71 15.75
N ASP A 121 -0.77 -0.83 15.69
CA ASP A 121 -1.57 -0.43 14.53
C ASP A 121 -1.87 1.08 14.56
N LEU A 122 -1.79 1.72 13.38
CA LEU A 122 -2.18 3.12 13.17
C LEU A 122 -3.45 3.16 12.31
N THR A 123 -4.53 3.73 12.85
CA THR A 123 -5.83 3.71 12.19
C THR A 123 -6.51 5.07 12.21
N THR A 124 -7.05 5.52 11.07
CA THR A 124 -8.05 6.61 11.03
C THR A 124 -9.45 6.03 10.83
N THR A 125 -10.40 6.41 11.68
CA THR A 125 -11.78 5.88 11.63
C THR A 125 -12.66 6.58 10.59
N THR A 126 -12.27 7.80 10.21
CA THR A 126 -12.87 8.63 9.16
C THR A 126 -11.89 8.84 8.01
N ALA A 127 -12.27 9.68 7.03
CA ALA A 127 -11.34 10.15 6.02
C ALA A 127 -10.11 10.76 6.71
N GLY A 128 -8.91 10.43 6.23
CA GLY A 128 -7.72 10.80 6.96
C GLY A 128 -6.42 10.57 6.22
N VAL A 129 -5.35 11.03 6.86
CA VAL A 129 -4.00 10.87 6.37
C VAL A 129 -3.14 10.24 7.45
N ILE A 130 -2.38 9.21 7.07
CA ILE A 130 -1.28 8.68 7.87
C ILE A 130 0.03 9.04 7.16
N ASN A 131 0.91 9.79 7.81
CA ASN A 131 2.23 10.15 7.32
C ASN A 131 3.28 9.51 8.22
N ILE A 132 4.16 8.71 7.63
CA ILE A 132 5.33 8.15 8.31
C ILE A 132 6.56 8.87 7.75
N GLY A 133 7.34 9.51 8.61
CA GLY A 133 8.60 10.14 8.25
C GLY A 133 9.63 9.12 7.78
N SER A 134 10.66 9.59 7.06
CA SER A 134 11.72 8.70 6.56
C SER A 134 12.43 7.95 7.70
N ASP A 135 13.10 6.86 7.34
CA ASP A 135 13.95 6.09 8.24
C ASP A 135 13.18 5.52 9.45
N SER A 136 11.86 5.37 9.35
CA SER A 136 11.01 4.93 10.46
C SER A 136 10.64 3.46 10.34
N THR A 137 10.36 2.82 11.48
CA THR A 137 9.90 1.43 11.54
C THR A 137 8.52 1.37 12.18
N ILE A 138 7.55 0.81 11.46
CA ILE A 138 6.23 0.49 11.98
C ILE A 138 6.06 -1.03 12.03
N VAL A 139 6.00 -1.58 13.24
CA VAL A 139 5.65 -2.97 13.50
C VAL A 139 4.15 -3.05 13.75
N GLY A 140 3.38 -3.07 12.67
CA GLY A 140 1.92 -3.03 12.72
C GLY A 140 1.32 -2.66 11.38
N LYS A 141 -0.01 -2.52 11.34
CA LYS A 141 -0.77 -2.15 10.15
C LYS A 141 -1.01 -0.65 10.09
N LEU A 142 -1.13 -0.14 8.86
CA LEU A 142 -1.57 1.21 8.58
C LEU A 142 -2.93 1.16 7.89
N THR A 143 -3.95 1.78 8.50
CA THR A 143 -5.31 1.74 7.96
C THR A 143 -5.94 3.11 7.93
N THR A 144 -6.45 3.52 6.78
CA THR A 144 -7.39 4.64 6.68
C THR A 144 -8.75 4.14 6.21
N LYS A 145 -9.81 4.81 6.65
CA LYS A 145 -11.14 4.57 6.08
C LYS A 145 -11.19 5.01 4.62
N SER A 146 -10.64 6.20 4.36
CA SER A 146 -10.38 6.80 3.06
C SER A 146 -9.28 7.85 3.23
N GLY A 147 -8.59 8.23 2.16
CA GLY A 147 -7.53 9.23 2.19
C GLY A 147 -6.13 8.63 2.05
N ALA A 148 -5.10 9.38 2.40
CA ALA A 148 -3.73 9.04 2.03
C ALA A 148 -2.99 8.24 3.12
N ILE A 149 -2.13 7.33 2.69
CA ILE A 149 -1.09 6.75 3.54
C ILE A 149 0.24 6.99 2.85
N ASN A 150 1.12 7.77 3.47
CA ASN A 150 2.43 8.11 2.95
C ASN A 150 3.48 7.50 3.89
N VAL A 151 4.32 6.63 3.34
CA VAL A 151 5.48 6.06 4.04
C VAL A 151 6.71 6.71 3.45
N GLY A 152 7.50 7.43 4.25
CA GLY A 152 8.71 8.09 3.80
C GLY A 152 9.82 7.10 3.43
N ASP A 153 10.86 7.60 2.76
CA ASP A 153 11.98 6.79 2.27
C ASP A 153 12.66 5.98 3.38
N ARG A 154 13.27 4.85 2.99
CA ARG A 154 14.05 3.96 3.87
C ARG A 154 13.27 3.47 5.10
N SER A 155 11.95 3.44 5.00
CA SER A 155 11.10 3.03 6.12
C SER A 155 10.70 1.56 6.00
N THR A 156 10.38 0.95 7.13
CA THR A 156 9.89 -0.43 7.20
C THR A 156 8.48 -0.47 7.79
N VAL A 157 7.58 -1.20 7.15
CA VAL A 157 6.25 -1.52 7.72
C VAL A 157 6.05 -3.04 7.67
N THR A 158 5.88 -3.66 8.83
CA THR A 158 5.75 -5.14 8.89
C THR A 158 4.33 -5.63 8.63
N GLY A 159 3.32 -4.78 8.80
CA GLY A 159 1.93 -5.09 8.51
C GLY A 159 1.49 -4.66 7.12
N SER A 160 0.21 -4.94 6.82
CA SER A 160 -0.44 -4.46 5.60
C SER A 160 -0.80 -2.98 5.70
N ILE A 161 -0.82 -2.33 4.55
CA ILE A 161 -1.23 -0.93 4.37
C ILE A 161 -2.52 -0.92 3.57
N SER A 162 -3.57 -0.29 4.11
CA SER A 162 -4.89 -0.33 3.48
C SER A 162 -5.65 0.98 3.59
N SER A 163 -6.17 1.47 2.47
CA SER A 163 -7.28 2.42 2.44
C SER A 163 -8.56 1.66 2.09
N SER A 164 -9.49 1.58 3.04
CA SER A 164 -10.69 0.72 2.89
C SER A 164 -11.66 1.19 1.80
N LEU A 165 -11.64 2.47 1.45
CA LEU A 165 -12.42 3.09 0.38
C LEU A 165 -11.46 3.77 -0.61
N ALA A 166 -11.71 5.03 -0.95
CA ALA A 166 -10.83 5.77 -1.83
C ALA A 166 -9.61 6.29 -1.08
N GLY A 167 -8.41 6.08 -1.61
CA GLY A 167 -7.18 6.52 -0.96
C GLY A 167 -5.92 6.24 -1.76
N VAL A 168 -4.94 7.13 -1.60
CA VAL A 168 -3.62 7.02 -2.23
C VAL A 168 -2.66 6.41 -1.23
N ILE A 169 -1.95 5.36 -1.65
CA ILE A 169 -0.85 4.80 -0.88
C ILE A 169 0.45 5.16 -1.59
N THR A 170 1.34 5.87 -0.91
CA THR A 170 2.65 6.23 -1.41
C THR A 170 3.70 5.61 -0.50
N ILE A 171 4.57 4.78 -1.07
CA ILE A 171 5.74 4.23 -0.41
C ILE A 171 6.96 4.96 -0.98
N GLY A 172 7.78 5.52 -0.12
CA GLY A 172 9.03 6.17 -0.49
C GLY A 172 10.05 5.19 -1.06
N ASP A 173 11.19 5.73 -1.46
CA ASP A 173 12.28 4.95 -2.01
C ASP A 173 12.93 4.06 -0.94
N ASP A 174 13.61 3.00 -1.35
CA ASP A 174 14.43 2.13 -0.50
C ASP A 174 13.68 1.57 0.72
N SER A 175 12.35 1.43 0.63
CA SER A 175 11.48 1.06 1.74
C SER A 175 11.08 -0.42 1.68
N SER A 176 10.74 -1.00 2.84
CA SER A 176 10.39 -2.42 2.94
C SER A 176 9.01 -2.60 3.58
N ILE A 177 8.05 -3.14 2.83
CA ILE A 177 6.72 -3.46 3.31
C ILE A 177 6.53 -4.97 3.30
N VAL A 178 6.32 -5.57 4.47
CA VAL A 178 6.14 -7.03 4.56
C VAL A 178 4.69 -7.42 4.19
N GLY A 179 3.72 -6.56 4.50
CA GLY A 179 2.31 -6.82 4.21
C GLY A 179 1.88 -6.50 2.76
N ASN A 180 0.57 -6.56 2.57
CA ASN A 180 -0.07 -6.20 1.30
C ASN A 180 -0.32 -4.68 1.23
N LEU A 181 -0.41 -4.14 0.01
CA LEU A 181 -0.89 -2.78 -0.25
C LEU A 181 -2.28 -2.85 -0.87
N ASN A 182 -3.30 -2.25 -0.24
CA ASN A 182 -4.68 -2.35 -0.71
C ASN A 182 -5.40 -0.99 -0.74
N THR A 183 -6.08 -0.70 -1.83
CA THR A 183 -7.06 0.39 -1.90
C THR A 183 -8.26 -0.03 -2.72
N LEU A 184 -9.46 0.43 -2.34
CA LEU A 184 -10.65 0.20 -3.15
C LEU A 184 -10.63 1.11 -4.39
N ALA A 185 -10.21 2.36 -4.22
CA ALA A 185 -10.12 3.32 -5.31
C ALA A 185 -9.04 4.38 -5.05
N GLY A 186 -7.87 4.24 -5.65
CA GLY A 186 -6.87 5.30 -5.62
C GLY A 186 -5.51 4.78 -6.01
N ALA A 187 -4.55 5.68 -6.20
CA ALA A 187 -3.24 5.27 -6.67
C ALA A 187 -2.47 4.49 -5.60
N ILE A 188 -1.71 3.48 -6.02
CA ILE A 188 -0.64 2.91 -5.21
C ILE A 188 0.68 3.19 -5.93
N ASN A 189 1.55 3.98 -5.31
CA ASN A 189 2.86 4.33 -5.83
C ASN A 189 3.91 3.71 -4.92
N VAL A 190 4.72 2.81 -5.45
CA VAL A 190 5.88 2.24 -4.76
C VAL A 190 7.13 2.94 -5.27
N GLY A 191 7.93 3.48 -4.36
CA GLY A 191 9.20 4.13 -4.67
C GLY A 191 10.24 3.18 -5.24
N ASP A 192 11.32 3.75 -5.74
CA ASP A 192 12.40 3.00 -6.38
C ASP A 192 13.15 2.15 -5.34
N ARG A 193 13.66 0.98 -5.76
CA ARG A 193 14.43 0.02 -4.93
C ARG A 193 13.67 -0.51 -3.70
N SER A 194 12.38 -0.23 -3.59
CA SER A 194 11.55 -0.70 -2.49
C SER A 194 11.15 -2.16 -2.64
N THR A 195 10.94 -2.85 -1.52
CA THR A 195 10.52 -4.26 -1.49
C THR A 195 9.14 -4.39 -0.84
N ILE A 196 8.21 -5.02 -1.54
CA ILE A 196 6.89 -5.41 -1.05
C ILE A 196 6.81 -6.93 -1.05
N THR A 197 6.68 -7.57 0.12
CA THR A 197 6.58 -9.04 0.17
C THR A 197 5.16 -9.55 -0.02
N GLY A 198 4.15 -8.68 0.11
CA GLY A 198 2.75 -8.99 -0.19
C GLY A 198 2.36 -8.72 -1.65
N SER A 199 1.05 -8.80 -1.89
CA SER A 199 0.39 -8.39 -3.13
C SER A 199 -0.03 -6.92 -3.08
N ILE A 200 -0.25 -6.34 -4.26
CA ILE A 200 -0.70 -4.96 -4.44
C ILE A 200 -2.03 -4.96 -5.19
N LEU A 201 -3.06 -4.39 -4.58
CA LEU A 201 -4.41 -4.35 -5.13
C LEU A 201 -5.01 -2.95 -5.08
N SER A 202 -5.36 -2.42 -6.25
CA SER A 202 -6.18 -1.20 -6.40
C SER A 202 -7.45 -1.53 -7.18
N SER A 203 -8.44 -2.11 -6.51
CA SER A 203 -9.61 -2.78 -7.11
C SER A 203 -10.64 -1.87 -7.83
N GLY A 204 -10.32 -0.60 -8.05
CA GLY A 204 -11.18 0.43 -8.65
C GLY A 204 -10.57 1.09 -9.90
N ALA A 205 -10.66 2.41 -9.99
CA ALA A 205 -10.03 3.19 -11.07
C ALA A 205 -8.60 3.67 -10.71
N GLY A 206 -8.03 3.19 -9.61
CA GLY A 206 -6.74 3.66 -9.12
C GLY A 206 -5.57 2.99 -9.84
N ALA A 207 -4.62 3.78 -10.32
CA ALA A 207 -3.42 3.28 -10.98
C ALA A 207 -2.41 2.68 -9.98
N ILE A 208 -1.58 1.75 -10.44
CA ILE A 208 -0.47 1.21 -9.66
C ILE A 208 0.83 1.53 -10.40
N THR A 209 1.77 2.15 -9.71
CA THR A 209 3.13 2.38 -10.21
C THR A 209 4.13 1.68 -9.30
N ILE A 210 4.96 0.82 -9.86
CA ILE A 210 6.08 0.18 -9.19
C ILE A 210 7.35 0.88 -9.65
N GLY A 211 8.05 1.52 -8.70
CA GLY A 211 9.29 2.25 -8.92
C GLY A 211 10.40 1.39 -9.52
N ALA A 212 11.43 2.04 -10.08
CA ALA A 212 12.55 1.36 -10.73
C ALA A 212 13.31 0.48 -9.73
N ASP A 213 13.80 -0.67 -10.17
CA ASP A 213 14.51 -1.67 -9.35
C ASP A 213 13.74 -2.14 -8.10
N ALA A 214 12.44 -1.86 -8.00
CA ALA A 214 11.61 -2.31 -6.89
C ALA A 214 11.21 -3.78 -7.05
N LYS A 215 10.93 -4.45 -5.94
CA LYS A 215 10.54 -5.86 -5.90
C LYS A 215 9.17 -6.05 -5.27
N VAL A 216 8.31 -6.80 -5.94
CA VAL A 216 7.01 -7.25 -5.41
C VAL A 216 6.97 -8.77 -5.45
N THR A 217 6.75 -9.41 -4.31
CA THR A 217 6.75 -10.89 -4.25
C THR A 217 5.38 -11.49 -4.62
N GLY A 218 4.30 -10.73 -4.41
CA GLY A 218 2.94 -11.13 -4.75
C GLY A 218 2.46 -10.66 -6.12
N ASP A 219 1.14 -10.74 -6.32
CA ASP A 219 0.46 -10.26 -7.52
C ASP A 219 0.29 -8.74 -7.49
N VAL A 220 0.24 -8.12 -8.67
CA VAL A 220 -0.09 -6.70 -8.85
C VAL A 220 -1.35 -6.60 -9.70
N ALA A 221 -2.44 -6.08 -9.13
CA ALA A 221 -3.72 -6.03 -9.84
C ALA A 221 -4.52 -4.75 -9.58
N THR A 222 -5.21 -4.27 -10.62
CA THR A 222 -6.30 -3.29 -10.44
C THR A 222 -7.68 -3.93 -10.49
N THR A 223 -7.74 -5.25 -10.63
CA THR A 223 -8.97 -6.04 -10.62
C THR A 223 -9.00 -7.01 -9.48
N TYR A 224 -10.17 -7.13 -8.86
CA TYR A 224 -10.47 -8.31 -8.06
C TYR A 224 -10.73 -9.51 -8.99
N LEU A 225 -10.32 -10.71 -8.59
CA LEU A 225 -10.49 -11.93 -9.39
C LEU A 225 -11.95 -12.09 -9.86
N GLY A 226 -12.16 -12.06 -11.18
CA GLY A 226 -13.49 -12.18 -11.81
C GLY A 226 -14.36 -10.92 -11.79
N SER A 227 -13.80 -9.76 -11.41
CA SER A 227 -14.51 -8.47 -11.41
C SER A 227 -14.28 -7.70 -12.71
N GLU A 228 -15.35 -7.12 -13.26
CA GLU A 228 -15.30 -6.13 -14.36
C GLU A 228 -14.84 -4.74 -13.86
N ILE A 229 -14.54 -4.60 -12.57
CA ILE A 229 -14.06 -3.36 -11.97
C ILE A 229 -12.52 -3.43 -11.92
N GLY A 230 -11.86 -2.48 -12.60
CA GLY A 230 -10.39 -2.36 -12.62
C GLY A 230 -9.85 -1.61 -13.83
N ALA A 231 -10.10 -0.30 -13.89
CA ALA A 231 -9.68 0.55 -14.99
C ALA A 231 -8.31 1.23 -14.77
N GLY A 232 -7.74 1.09 -13.57
CA GLY A 232 -6.43 1.65 -13.25
C GLY A 232 -5.33 1.02 -14.10
N ALA A 233 -4.47 1.86 -14.68
CA ALA A 233 -3.26 1.41 -15.35
C ALA A 233 -2.27 0.83 -14.34
N ILE A 234 -1.45 -0.12 -14.79
CA ILE A 234 -0.31 -0.63 -14.02
C ILE A 234 0.97 -0.31 -14.79
N THR A 235 1.93 0.33 -14.13
CA THR A 235 3.27 0.57 -14.65
C THR A 235 4.29 -0.09 -13.75
N ILE A 236 5.07 -1.02 -14.31
CA ILE A 236 6.24 -1.63 -13.69
C ILE A 236 7.45 -0.98 -14.34
N LYS A 237 8.17 -0.15 -13.58
CA LYS A 237 9.32 0.59 -14.12
C LYS A 237 10.54 -0.29 -14.36
N SER A 238 11.56 0.31 -14.97
CA SER A 238 12.78 -0.35 -15.39
C SER A 238 13.47 -1.15 -14.27
N GLY A 239 13.95 -2.35 -14.60
CA GLY A 239 14.70 -3.21 -13.67
C GLY A 239 13.88 -3.84 -12.54
N SER A 240 12.61 -3.48 -12.37
CA SER A 240 11.77 -3.95 -11.28
C SER A 240 11.32 -5.40 -11.47
N GLU A 241 11.05 -6.10 -10.37
CA GLU A 241 10.66 -7.51 -10.37
C GLU A 241 9.29 -7.71 -9.70
N VAL A 242 8.39 -8.42 -10.38
CA VAL A 242 7.13 -8.92 -9.83
C VAL A 242 7.15 -10.45 -9.89
N ASN A 243 7.17 -11.12 -8.74
CA ASN A 243 7.19 -12.59 -8.68
C ASN A 243 5.79 -13.22 -8.85
N GLY A 244 4.74 -12.39 -8.92
CA GLY A 244 3.37 -12.78 -9.21
C GLY A 244 2.93 -12.46 -10.65
N SER A 245 1.62 -12.41 -10.85
CA SER A 245 0.99 -11.96 -12.10
C SER A 245 0.62 -10.48 -12.04
N VAL A 246 0.54 -9.84 -13.20
CA VAL A 246 0.08 -8.46 -13.37
C VAL A 246 -1.24 -8.45 -14.12
N THR A 247 -2.31 -7.94 -13.50
CA THR A 247 -3.66 -8.01 -14.09
C THR A 247 -4.47 -6.72 -13.98
N THR A 248 -5.11 -6.31 -15.07
CA THR A 248 -6.10 -5.21 -15.09
C THR A 248 -7.38 -5.65 -15.81
N ASN A 249 -8.45 -4.87 -15.70
CA ASN A 249 -9.64 -5.07 -16.54
C ASN A 249 -9.50 -4.19 -17.77
N ALA A 250 -9.51 -2.87 -17.61
CA ALA A 250 -9.45 -1.92 -18.72
C ALA A 250 -8.21 -1.03 -18.72
N GLY A 251 -7.46 -0.99 -17.63
CA GLY A 251 -6.23 -0.20 -17.54
C GLY A 251 -5.13 -0.77 -18.42
N ALA A 252 -4.33 0.11 -19.03
CA ALA A 252 -3.13 -0.34 -19.72
C ALA A 252 -2.12 -0.95 -18.74
N ILE A 253 -1.36 -1.95 -19.20
CA ILE A 253 -0.21 -2.48 -18.46
C ILE A 253 1.06 -2.11 -19.21
N THR A 254 1.99 -1.47 -18.52
CA THR A 254 3.33 -1.18 -19.04
C THR A 254 4.34 -1.88 -18.15
N VAL A 255 5.10 -2.81 -18.71
CA VAL A 255 6.30 -3.39 -18.13
C VAL A 255 7.46 -2.75 -18.88
N GLU A 256 8.26 -1.93 -18.21
CA GLU A 256 9.33 -1.15 -18.85
C GLU A 256 10.58 -1.99 -19.13
N GLU A 257 11.66 -1.34 -19.56
CA GLU A 257 12.93 -1.96 -19.93
C GLU A 257 13.55 -2.78 -18.79
N ASP A 258 14.10 -3.95 -19.10
CA ASP A 258 14.76 -4.86 -18.14
C ASP A 258 13.87 -5.36 -16.97
N ALA A 259 12.59 -4.96 -16.91
CA ALA A 259 11.68 -5.37 -15.86
C ALA A 259 11.26 -6.84 -16.02
N LYS A 260 10.94 -7.49 -14.90
CA LYS A 260 10.62 -8.91 -14.82
C LYS A 260 9.26 -9.15 -14.18
N VAL A 261 8.45 -10.01 -14.78
CA VAL A 261 7.21 -10.54 -14.22
C VAL A 261 7.24 -12.05 -14.34
N ASP A 262 7.27 -12.80 -13.23
CA ASP A 262 7.34 -14.27 -13.26
C ASP A 262 6.01 -14.91 -13.72
N GLY A 263 4.89 -14.27 -13.40
CA GLY A 263 3.55 -14.72 -13.74
C GLY A 263 3.07 -14.28 -15.12
N ASN A 264 1.75 -14.20 -15.26
CA ASN A 264 1.10 -13.70 -16.48
C ASN A 264 1.00 -12.17 -16.45
N VAL A 265 1.01 -11.56 -17.63
CA VAL A 265 0.59 -10.17 -17.81
C VAL A 265 -0.69 -10.17 -18.62
N SER A 266 -1.80 -9.78 -18.00
CA SER A 266 -3.12 -9.92 -18.61
C SER A 266 -4.01 -8.71 -18.39
N THR A 267 -4.77 -8.37 -19.42
CA THR A 267 -5.83 -7.38 -19.32
C THR A 267 -7.05 -7.83 -20.12
N ASN A 268 -8.24 -7.34 -19.79
CA ASN A 268 -9.42 -7.63 -20.61
C ASN A 268 -9.50 -6.65 -21.79
N ASP A 269 -9.33 -5.35 -21.56
CA ASP A 269 -9.52 -4.28 -22.56
C ASP A 269 -8.28 -3.39 -22.74
N GLY A 270 -7.34 -3.41 -21.80
CA GLY A 270 -6.17 -2.55 -21.81
C GLY A 270 -5.18 -2.90 -22.92
N ALA A 271 -4.37 -1.92 -23.31
CA ALA A 271 -3.15 -2.21 -24.06
C ALA A 271 -2.10 -2.82 -23.11
N ILE A 272 -1.25 -3.70 -23.63
CA ILE A 272 -0.08 -4.21 -22.91
C ILE A 272 1.17 -3.79 -23.67
N THR A 273 2.11 -3.17 -22.98
CA THR A 273 3.46 -2.89 -23.48
C THR A 273 4.47 -3.61 -22.61
N VAL A 274 5.27 -4.48 -23.21
CA VAL A 274 6.44 -5.12 -22.60
C VAL A 274 7.66 -4.46 -23.22
N GLY A 275 8.53 -3.87 -22.40
CA GLY A 275 9.65 -3.05 -22.81
C GLY A 275 10.80 -3.86 -23.41
N THR A 276 11.84 -3.16 -23.83
CA THR A 276 13.08 -3.77 -24.32
C THR A 276 13.70 -4.67 -23.25
N ASN A 277 14.23 -5.83 -23.61
CA ASN A 277 14.87 -6.80 -22.70
C ASN A 277 14.01 -7.32 -21.51
N ALA A 278 12.76 -6.88 -21.39
CA ALA A 278 11.89 -7.28 -20.29
C ALA A 278 11.59 -8.79 -20.36
N ASN A 279 11.34 -9.40 -19.20
CA ASN A 279 11.13 -10.84 -19.08
C ASN A 279 9.77 -11.15 -18.45
N ILE A 280 8.90 -11.81 -19.22
CA ILE A 280 7.63 -12.33 -18.74
C ILE A 280 7.74 -13.86 -18.67
N GLY A 281 7.70 -14.42 -17.46
CA GLY A 281 7.88 -15.86 -17.22
C GLY A 281 6.75 -16.71 -17.82
N SER A 282 5.55 -16.15 -17.95
CA SER A 282 4.38 -16.84 -18.50
C SER A 282 3.81 -16.14 -19.75
N SER A 283 2.49 -15.97 -19.86
CA SER A 283 1.84 -15.45 -21.08
C SER A 283 1.51 -13.96 -20.98
N VAL A 284 1.38 -13.31 -22.14
CA VAL A 284 0.89 -11.95 -22.30
C VAL A 284 -0.44 -11.98 -23.04
N CYS A 285 -1.52 -11.55 -22.39
CA CYS A 285 -2.88 -11.74 -22.89
C CYS A 285 -3.70 -10.45 -22.85
N SER A 286 -4.36 -10.09 -23.95
CA SER A 286 -5.43 -9.08 -23.94
C SER A 286 -6.76 -9.73 -24.34
N GLY A 287 -7.79 -9.61 -23.50
CA GLY A 287 -9.08 -10.28 -23.67
C GLY A 287 -9.89 -9.76 -24.86
N ASN A 288 -9.79 -8.49 -25.20
CA ASN A 288 -10.56 -7.80 -26.21
C ASN A 288 -9.62 -7.12 -27.22
N SER A 289 -9.86 -5.83 -27.51
CA SER A 289 -9.18 -5.09 -28.59
C SER A 289 -7.88 -4.41 -28.16
N GLY A 290 -7.39 -4.69 -26.96
CA GLY A 290 -6.15 -4.12 -26.46
C GLY A 290 -4.96 -4.54 -27.31
N ALA A 291 -4.16 -3.57 -27.76
CA ALA A 291 -2.94 -3.87 -28.49
C ALA A 291 -1.89 -4.45 -27.56
N ILE A 292 -1.10 -5.40 -28.04
CA ILE A 292 0.06 -5.95 -27.32
C ILE A 292 1.31 -5.57 -28.09
N THR A 293 2.25 -4.90 -27.41
CA THR A 293 3.58 -4.59 -27.92
C THR A 293 4.61 -5.32 -27.08
N ILE A 294 5.40 -6.18 -27.71
CA ILE A 294 6.57 -6.83 -27.11
C ILE A 294 7.81 -6.11 -27.65
N GLY A 295 8.62 -5.54 -26.77
CA GLY A 295 9.79 -4.74 -27.10
C GLY A 295 10.92 -5.55 -27.72
N ALA A 296 11.96 -4.86 -28.19
CA ALA A 296 13.13 -5.53 -28.76
C ALA A 296 13.82 -6.40 -27.71
N SER A 297 14.30 -7.59 -28.11
CA SER A 297 14.99 -8.54 -27.23
C SER A 297 14.22 -9.00 -25.99
N ALA A 298 12.93 -8.66 -25.85
CA ALA A 298 12.12 -9.09 -24.73
C ALA A 298 11.85 -10.60 -24.77
N ASN A 299 11.65 -11.21 -23.61
CA ASN A 299 11.36 -12.63 -23.48
C ASN A 299 9.95 -12.86 -22.93
N VAL A 300 9.19 -13.73 -23.58
CA VAL A 300 7.91 -14.24 -23.09
C VAL A 300 7.97 -15.76 -23.07
N GLY A 301 7.86 -16.34 -21.87
CA GLY A 301 7.91 -17.79 -21.66
C GLY A 301 6.67 -18.54 -22.16
N GLY A 302 5.54 -17.84 -22.32
CA GLY A 302 4.26 -18.37 -22.74
C GLY A 302 3.75 -17.82 -24.07
N ASN A 303 2.43 -17.75 -24.19
CA ASN A 303 1.74 -17.26 -25.38
C ASN A 303 1.64 -15.73 -25.39
N VAL A 304 1.51 -15.13 -26.58
CA VAL A 304 1.09 -13.74 -26.76
C VAL A 304 -0.19 -13.73 -27.59
N GLU A 305 -1.32 -13.36 -26.99
CA GLU A 305 -2.64 -13.54 -27.63
C GLU A 305 -3.60 -12.39 -27.32
N THR A 306 -4.25 -11.87 -28.37
CA THR A 306 -5.39 -10.95 -28.27
C THR A 306 -6.66 -11.73 -28.60
N ALA A 307 -7.71 -11.70 -27.77
CA ALA A 307 -8.90 -12.52 -28.02
C ALA A 307 -9.88 -11.90 -29.04
N THR A 308 -9.77 -10.59 -29.33
CA THR A 308 -10.48 -9.96 -30.45
C THR A 308 -9.51 -9.20 -31.38
N ALA A 309 -9.82 -7.96 -31.80
CA ALA A 309 -9.14 -7.26 -32.89
C ALA A 309 -7.87 -6.47 -32.46
N GLY A 310 -7.29 -6.78 -31.30
CA GLY A 310 -6.07 -6.13 -30.82
C GLY A 310 -4.88 -6.47 -31.71
N ALA A 311 -4.12 -5.45 -32.13
CA ALA A 311 -2.88 -5.65 -32.87
C ALA A 311 -1.80 -6.23 -31.95
N ILE A 312 -0.97 -7.12 -32.49
CA ILE A 312 0.23 -7.63 -31.80
C ILE A 312 1.46 -7.21 -32.59
N THR A 313 2.40 -6.54 -31.91
CA THR A 313 3.73 -6.23 -32.43
C THR A 313 4.77 -6.95 -31.58
N VAL A 314 5.61 -7.77 -32.21
CA VAL A 314 6.76 -8.41 -31.59
C VAL A 314 8.03 -7.74 -32.13
N GLY A 315 8.80 -7.13 -31.25
CA GLY A 315 10.00 -6.38 -31.57
C GLY A 315 11.12 -7.24 -32.13
N THR A 316 12.15 -6.59 -32.69
CA THR A 316 13.34 -7.27 -33.22
C THR A 316 14.02 -8.11 -32.15
N LEU A 317 14.49 -9.31 -32.50
CA LEU A 317 15.19 -10.23 -31.60
C LEU A 317 14.41 -10.68 -30.35
N ALA A 318 13.13 -10.32 -30.22
CA ALA A 318 12.31 -10.79 -29.12
C ALA A 318 12.08 -12.30 -29.22
N ASN A 319 11.95 -12.97 -28.07
CA ASN A 319 11.70 -14.39 -27.99
C ASN A 319 10.35 -14.67 -27.31
N VAL A 320 9.41 -15.24 -28.08
CA VAL A 320 8.16 -15.78 -27.56
C VAL A 320 8.23 -17.30 -27.66
N THR A 321 8.29 -17.97 -26.52
CA THR A 321 8.43 -19.44 -26.47
C THR A 321 7.14 -20.15 -26.86
N GLY A 322 5.99 -19.56 -26.54
CA GLY A 322 4.68 -20.02 -26.98
C GLY A 322 4.27 -19.43 -28.33
N ARG A 323 2.97 -19.53 -28.64
CA ARG A 323 2.42 -19.00 -29.89
C ARG A 323 2.18 -17.50 -29.80
N VAL A 324 2.25 -16.82 -30.95
CA VAL A 324 1.65 -15.50 -31.14
C VAL A 324 0.34 -15.65 -31.91
N LYS A 325 -0.77 -15.17 -31.35
CA LYS A 325 -2.09 -15.31 -31.96
C LYS A 325 -2.90 -14.03 -31.88
N VAL A 326 -3.13 -13.44 -33.04
CA VAL A 326 -4.13 -12.37 -33.21
C VAL A 326 -5.45 -13.02 -33.61
N HIS A 327 -6.56 -12.55 -33.05
CA HIS A 327 -7.89 -12.93 -33.51
C HIS A 327 -8.51 -11.83 -34.38
N ASN A 328 -9.53 -12.20 -35.17
CA ASN A 328 -10.30 -11.28 -36.01
C ASN A 328 -9.40 -10.42 -36.93
N ALA A 329 -9.66 -9.11 -37.02
CA ALA A 329 -9.01 -8.18 -37.93
C ALA A 329 -7.76 -7.49 -37.35
N GLY A 330 -7.20 -7.98 -36.23
CA GLY A 330 -5.99 -7.37 -35.67
C GLY A 330 -4.78 -7.58 -36.58
N ALA A 331 -3.86 -6.61 -36.59
CA ALA A 331 -2.59 -6.74 -37.31
C ALA A 331 -1.56 -7.54 -36.49
N LEU A 332 -0.78 -8.38 -37.17
CA LEU A 332 0.37 -9.06 -36.58
C LEU A 332 1.65 -8.55 -37.25
N THR A 333 2.57 -8.00 -36.46
CA THR A 333 3.91 -7.60 -36.92
C THR A 333 4.96 -8.38 -36.13
N ILE A 334 5.85 -9.09 -36.84
CA ILE A 334 7.00 -9.79 -36.25
C ILE A 334 8.27 -9.10 -36.75
N GLY A 335 9.06 -8.57 -35.82
CA GLY A 335 10.31 -7.89 -36.09
C GLY A 335 11.40 -8.85 -36.59
N ALA A 336 12.40 -8.29 -37.27
CA ALA A 336 13.53 -9.05 -37.77
C ALA A 336 14.24 -9.82 -36.64
N GLY A 337 14.51 -11.10 -36.89
CA GLY A 337 15.22 -11.99 -35.96
C GLY A 337 14.46 -12.38 -34.70
N ALA A 338 13.18 -12.00 -34.56
CA ALA A 338 12.34 -12.49 -33.48
C ALA A 338 12.06 -14.00 -33.63
N THR A 339 11.97 -14.71 -32.51
CA THR A 339 11.63 -16.13 -32.45
C THR A 339 10.23 -16.31 -31.86
N VAL A 340 9.41 -17.12 -32.51
CA VAL A 340 8.06 -17.48 -32.06
C VAL A 340 7.93 -18.99 -32.09
N GLY A 341 7.54 -19.59 -30.98
CA GLY A 341 7.32 -21.03 -30.89
C GLY A 341 5.94 -21.49 -31.34
N ASP A 342 5.81 -22.80 -31.50
CA ASP A 342 4.54 -23.47 -31.83
C ASP A 342 3.84 -24.06 -30.60
N ARG A 343 4.41 -23.89 -29.39
CA ARG A 343 3.92 -24.56 -28.19
C ARG A 343 2.55 -24.01 -27.80
N ILE A 344 1.53 -24.85 -27.92
CA ILE A 344 0.18 -24.57 -27.42
C ILE A 344 0.20 -24.75 -25.90
N GLY A 345 0.49 -23.67 -25.17
CA GLY A 345 -0.02 -23.52 -23.80
C GLY A 345 -1.55 -23.39 -23.81
N THR A 346 -2.20 -23.43 -22.65
CA THR A 346 -3.62 -23.07 -22.55
C THR A 346 -3.83 -21.70 -23.21
N SER A 347 -4.72 -21.62 -24.20
CA SER A 347 -5.08 -20.35 -24.87
C SER A 347 -5.47 -19.32 -23.81
N CYS A 348 -5.12 -18.05 -24.06
CA CYS A 348 -5.47 -16.86 -23.28
C CYS A 348 -6.99 -16.58 -23.26
N LYS A 349 -7.83 -17.62 -23.24
CA LYS A 349 -9.18 -17.44 -22.73
C LYS A 349 -9.02 -17.09 -21.27
N VAL A 350 -9.23 -15.81 -20.97
CA VAL A 350 -9.61 -15.33 -19.64
C VAL A 350 -10.43 -16.42 -19.00
N VAL A 351 -9.97 -16.92 -17.85
CA VAL A 351 -10.73 -17.91 -17.07
C VAL A 351 -12.14 -17.35 -16.95
N ALA A 352 -13.08 -17.93 -17.69
CA ALA A 352 -14.49 -17.70 -17.42
C ALA A 352 -14.66 -18.11 -15.95
N PRO A 353 -15.20 -17.22 -15.09
CA PRO A 353 -15.21 -17.47 -13.67
C PRO A 353 -15.87 -18.82 -13.39
N PRO A 354 -15.28 -19.68 -12.55
CA PRO A 354 -16.02 -20.80 -12.01
C PRO A 354 -17.23 -20.22 -11.28
N ILE A 355 -18.41 -20.51 -11.82
CA ILE A 355 -19.67 -20.10 -11.24
C ILE A 355 -19.84 -20.93 -9.95
N SER A 356 -19.50 -20.37 -8.78
CA SER A 356 -19.98 -20.87 -7.48
C SER A 356 -19.79 -19.89 -6.30
N LEU A 357 -20.78 -18.98 -6.14
CA LEU A 357 -21.43 -18.42 -4.91
C LEU A 357 -20.61 -17.71 -3.78
N PRO A 358 -21.22 -16.81 -2.96
CA PRO A 358 -22.57 -16.26 -2.97
C PRO A 358 -22.62 -14.75 -3.29
N ARG A 359 -23.84 -14.32 -3.61
CA ARG A 359 -24.24 -12.98 -4.02
C ARG A 359 -24.21 -11.99 -2.83
N ILE A 360 -23.11 -11.26 -2.64
CA ILE A 360 -23.01 -10.09 -1.74
C ILE A 360 -22.08 -9.15 -2.52
N ILE A 361 -22.45 -8.04 -3.18
CA ILE A 361 -23.34 -6.92 -2.87
C ILE A 361 -23.67 -6.27 -4.23
N SER A 362 -24.92 -6.31 -4.73
CA SER A 362 -25.27 -5.45 -5.89
C SER A 362 -26.71 -4.97 -5.98
N ARG A 363 -27.52 -5.13 -4.91
CA ARG A 363 -28.89 -4.57 -4.90
C ARG A 363 -29.14 -3.45 -3.89
N GLN A 364 -28.17 -3.05 -3.06
CA GLN A 364 -28.38 -1.95 -2.10
C GLN A 364 -27.80 -0.58 -2.52
N TRP A 365 -26.95 -0.50 -3.55
CA TRP A 365 -26.36 0.79 -3.95
C TRP A 365 -27.25 1.66 -4.86
N ARG A 366 -28.39 1.15 -5.35
CA ARG A 366 -29.37 1.96 -6.10
C ARG A 366 -30.42 2.67 -5.24
N GLN A 367 -30.43 2.50 -3.92
CA GLN A 367 -31.40 3.19 -3.04
C GLN A 367 -30.80 4.28 -2.14
N ILE A 368 -29.49 4.51 -2.16
CA ILE A 368 -28.85 5.54 -1.31
C ILE A 368 -28.56 6.85 -2.07
N PHE A 369 -28.76 6.90 -3.39
CA PHE A 369 -28.62 8.14 -4.19
C PHE A 369 -29.93 8.70 -4.76
N MET A 370 -31.08 8.27 -4.23
CA MET A 370 -32.36 8.94 -4.46
C MET A 370 -33.16 9.00 -3.15
N ARG A 371 -32.67 9.80 -2.21
CA ARG A 371 -33.46 10.56 -1.23
C ARG A 371 -32.61 11.67 -0.64
#